data_AF-A0A968BQ71-F1
#
_entry.id   AF-A0A968BQ71-F1
#
_cell.length_a   1.000
_cell.length_b   1.000
_cell.length_c   1.000
_cell.angle_alpha   90.00
_cell.angle_beta   90.00
_cell.angle_gamma   90.00
#
_symmetry.space_group_name_H-M   'P 1'
#
loop_
_entity.id
_entity.type
_entity.pdbx_description
1 polymer ?
#
loop_
_entity_poly.entity_id
_entity_poly.type
_entity_poly.pdbx_seq_one_letter_code
_entity_poly.pdbx_strand_id
1 'polypeptide(L)'
;MLADQEVCARTLSRYGFLVLPVVDDGHRLVGVITADDLIEVAEDEATEDMYRMVGIRGEERVFGPLLPSVVKRLPWLAVNMATLFVAITVVNAFESVIAGTV
;
A
#
# COMPACT_ATOMS: atom_id res chain seq x y z
N MET A 1 17.84 6.16 -11.31
CA MET A 1 16.72 5.20 -11.40
C MET A 1 15.45 6.00 -11.24
N LEU A 2 14.79 6.37 -12.34
CA LEU A 2 13.56 7.18 -12.31
C LEU A 2 12.28 6.35 -12.51
N ALA A 3 12.42 5.09 -12.94
CA ALA A 3 11.31 4.16 -13.10
C ALA A 3 11.12 3.35 -11.83
N ASP A 4 9.86 3.25 -11.41
CA ASP A 4 9.41 2.44 -10.28
C ASP A 4 9.68 0.94 -10.54
N GLN A 5 9.94 0.17 -9.48
CA GLN A 5 10.28 -1.24 -9.57
C GLN A 5 9.09 -2.05 -10.13
N GLU A 6 7.87 -1.70 -9.73
CA GLU A 6 6.63 -2.27 -10.25
C GLU A 6 6.49 -2.09 -11.78
N VAL A 7 6.90 -0.94 -12.31
CA VAL A 7 6.83 -0.65 -13.75
C VAL A 7 7.83 -1.50 -14.52
N CYS A 8 9.03 -1.70 -13.96
CA CYS A 8 10.02 -2.62 -14.52
C CYS A 8 9.50 -4.06 -14.53
N ALA A 9 8.87 -4.50 -13.43
CA ALA A 9 8.27 -5.83 -13.28
C ALA A 9 7.25 -6.14 -14.36
N ARG A 10 6.33 -5.19 -14.52
CA ARG A 10 5.23 -5.27 -15.47
C ARG A 10 5.74 -5.26 -16.90
N THR A 11 6.81 -4.52 -17.19
CA THR A 11 7.42 -4.46 -18.52
C THR A 11 8.09 -5.79 -18.86
N LEU A 12 8.89 -6.34 -17.95
CA LEU A 12 9.57 -7.61 -18.16
C LEU A 12 8.57 -8.76 -18.35
N SER A 13 7.56 -8.84 -17.48
CA SER A 13 6.47 -9.83 -17.57
C SER A 13 5.66 -9.71 -18.86
N ARG A 14 5.25 -8.48 -19.24
CA ARG A 14 4.43 -8.24 -20.44
C ARG A 14 5.13 -8.70 -21.72
N TYR A 15 6.43 -8.47 -21.82
CA TYR A 15 7.20 -8.77 -23.03
C TYR A 15 7.97 -10.10 -22.97
N GLY A 16 7.92 -10.82 -21.84
CA GLY A 16 8.61 -12.09 -21.66
C GLY A 16 10.14 -11.97 -21.69
N PHE A 17 10.68 -10.82 -21.28
CA PHE A 17 12.13 -10.63 -21.22
C PHE A 17 12.71 -11.34 -19.99
N LEU A 18 13.97 -11.77 -20.06
CA LEU A 18 14.69 -12.33 -18.91
C LEU A 18 15.52 -11.26 -18.18
N VAL A 19 15.83 -10.16 -18.88
CA VAL A 19 16.70 -9.09 -18.40
C VAL A 19 16.22 -7.77 -19.00
N LEU A 20 16.23 -6.70 -18.19
CA LEU A 20 15.99 -5.32 -18.61
C LEU A 20 17.29 -4.51 -18.49
N PRO A 21 17.80 -3.92 -19.59
CA PRO A 21 18.93 -3.00 -19.52
C PRO A 21 18.51 -1.66 -18.92
N VAL A 22 19.31 -1.14 -17.99
CA VAL A 22 19.11 0.18 -17.39
C VAL A 22 20.06 1.17 -18.06
N VAL A 23 19.50 2.27 -18.56
CA VAL A 23 20.25 3.34 -19.22
C VAL A 23 20.17 4.64 -18.42
N ASP A 24 21.21 5.48 -18.54
CA ASP A 24 21.18 6.86 -18.05
C ASP A 24 20.47 7.80 -19.04
N ASP A 25 20.33 9.08 -18.65
CA ASP A 25 19.71 10.13 -19.49
C ASP A 25 20.47 10.36 -20.81
N GLY A 26 21.73 9.92 -20.90
CA GLY A 26 22.56 9.95 -22.09
C GLY A 26 22.46 8.68 -22.95
N HIS A 27 21.49 7.79 -22.67
CA HIS A 27 21.32 6.48 -23.32
C HIS A 27 22.53 5.53 -23.19
N ARG A 28 23.35 5.71 -22.16
CA ARG A 28 24.47 4.81 -21.88
C ARG A 28 23.99 3.68 -20.96
N LEU A 29 24.39 2.46 -21.27
CA LEU A 29 24.10 1.29 -20.43
C LEU A 29 24.85 1.43 -19.10
N VAL A 30 24.10 1.47 -17.99
CA VAL A 30 24.64 1.60 -16.64
C VAL A 30 24.40 0.36 -15.78
N GLY A 31 23.51 -0.55 -16.20
CA GLY A 31 23.24 -1.77 -15.47
C GLY A 31 22.22 -2.67 -16.14
N VAL A 32 21.86 -3.76 -15.45
CA VAL A 32 20.83 -4.72 -15.86
C VAL A 32 19.98 -5.10 -14.65
N ILE A 33 18.70 -5.36 -14.86
CA ILE A 33 17.77 -5.94 -13.88
C ILE A 33 17.35 -7.30 -14.41
N THR A 34 17.41 -8.34 -13.58
CA THR A 34 17.06 -9.71 -13.99
C THR A 34 15.65 -10.10 -13.55
N ALA A 35 15.13 -11.17 -14.15
CA ALA A 35 13.77 -11.64 -13.86
C ALA A 35 13.60 -12.20 -12.43
N ASP A 36 14.66 -12.73 -11.82
CA ASP A 36 14.67 -13.21 -10.44
C ASP A 36 14.54 -12.06 -9.43
N ASP A 37 15.26 -10.95 -9.62
CA ASP A 37 15.09 -9.73 -8.81
C ASP A 37 13.63 -9.24 -8.82
N LEU A 38 12.93 -9.47 -9.94
CA LEU A 38 11.55 -9.02 -10.13
C LEU A 38 10.50 -9.90 -9.46
N ILE A 39 10.81 -11.16 -9.19
CA ILE A 39 9.92 -12.05 -8.43
C ILE A 39 9.86 -11.55 -6.98
N GLU A 40 11.00 -11.17 -6.40
CA GLU A 40 11.07 -10.61 -5.04
C GLU A 40 10.29 -9.30 -4.94
N VAL A 41 10.49 -8.38 -5.89
CA VAL A 41 9.73 -7.11 -5.95
C VAL A 41 8.23 -7.35 -6.05
N ALA A 42 7.78 -8.34 -6.84
CA ALA A 42 6.35 -8.62 -6.99
C ALA A 42 5.70 -9.09 -5.67
N GLU A 43 6.42 -9.84 -4.83
CA GLU A 43 5.95 -10.27 -3.51
C GLU A 43 5.93 -9.10 -2.51
N ASP A 44 6.96 -8.25 -2.54
CA ASP A 44 7.06 -7.06 -1.69
C ASP A 44 5.96 -6.04 -2.03
N GLU A 45 5.68 -5.80 -3.32
CA GLU A 45 4.60 -4.93 -3.78
C GLU A 45 3.22 -5.46 -3.37
N ALA A 46 2.99 -6.77 -3.50
CA ALA A 46 1.74 -7.37 -3.05
C ALA A 46 1.54 -7.18 -1.53
N THR A 47 2.61 -7.26 -0.75
CA THR A 47 2.59 -6.99 0.69
C THR A 47 2.34 -5.51 0.98
N GLU A 48 2.98 -4.61 0.23
CA GLU A 48 2.75 -3.16 0.35
C GLU A 48 1.29 -2.80 0.03
N ASP A 49 0.71 -3.36 -1.02
CA ASP A 49 -0.69 -3.18 -1.40
C ASP A 49 -1.64 -3.60 -0.27
N MET A 50 -1.37 -4.73 0.39
CA MET A 50 -2.14 -5.16 1.56
C MET A 50 -2.06 -4.14 2.70
N TYR A 51 -0.89 -3.57 2.95
CA TYR A 51 -0.69 -2.54 3.98
C TYR A 51 -1.38 -1.22 3.60
N ARG A 52 -1.33 -0.83 2.32
CA ARG A 52 -2.03 0.35 1.80
C ARG A 52 -3.54 0.23 1.97
N MET A 53 -4.12 -0.98 1.83
CA MET A 53 -5.55 -1.22 2.03
C MET A 53 -6.03 -0.88 3.46
N VAL A 54 -5.17 -1.09 4.47
CA VAL A 54 -5.46 -0.78 5.87
C VAL A 54 -4.89 0.58 6.32
N GLY A 55 -4.51 1.44 5.36
CA GLY A 55 -4.06 2.81 5.62
C GLY A 55 -2.63 2.94 6.15
N ILE A 56 -1.84 1.87 6.08
CA ILE A 56 -0.40 1.90 6.37
C ILE A 56 0.30 2.38 5.08
N ARG A 57 1.16 3.39 5.17
CA ARG A 57 1.84 3.98 3.99
C ARG A 57 3.37 3.83 4.04
N GLY A 58 3.94 3.47 2.90
CA GLY A 58 5.38 3.35 2.63
C GLY A 58 6.02 2.09 3.23
N GLU A 59 7.36 2.05 3.23
CA GLU A 59 8.20 0.98 3.79
C GLU A 59 8.12 0.86 5.32
N GLU A 60 6.92 0.75 5.87
CA GLU A 60 6.73 0.52 7.29
C GLU A 60 7.04 -0.93 7.62
N ARG A 61 8.25 -1.16 8.13
CA ARG A 61 8.68 -2.49 8.58
C ARG A 61 7.84 -2.92 9.78
N VAL A 62 7.40 -4.18 9.79
CA VAL A 62 6.66 -4.80 10.90
C VAL A 62 7.38 -4.65 12.25
N PHE A 63 8.72 -4.62 12.23
CA PHE A 63 9.58 -4.47 13.41
C PHE A 63 10.17 -3.06 13.58
N GLY A 64 9.52 -2.04 13.00
CA GLY A 64 9.94 -0.64 13.12
C GLY A 64 9.70 -0.04 14.51
N PRO A 65 10.24 1.18 14.77
CA PRO A 65 10.01 1.87 16.02
C PRO A 65 8.52 2.23 16.19
N LEU A 66 8.00 2.07 17.42
CA LEU A 66 6.57 2.24 17.74
C LEU A 66 6.01 3.62 17.36
N LEU A 67 6.76 4.69 17.65
CA LEU A 67 6.29 6.07 17.45
C LEU A 67 5.98 6.41 15.98
N PRO A 68 6.91 6.18 15.02
CA PRO A 68 6.64 6.32 13.58
C PRO A 68 5.40 5.55 13.12
N SER A 69 5.25 4.31 13.58
CA SER A 69 4.11 3.45 13.20
C SER A 69 2.76 4.00 13.68
N VAL A 70 2.70 4.50 14.91
CA VAL A 70 1.48 5.13 15.44
C VAL A 70 1.13 6.37 14.62
N VAL A 71 2.10 7.24 14.35
CA VAL A 71 1.86 8.49 13.60
C VAL A 71 1.36 8.22 12.18
N LYS A 72 1.89 7.20 11.50
CA LYS A 72 1.46 6.83 10.15
C LYS A 72 0.03 6.28 10.10
N ARG A 73 -0.43 5.63 11.17
CA ARG A 73 -1.77 5.01 11.26
C ARG A 73 -2.86 5.95 11.78
N LEU A 74 -2.49 6.99 12.53
CA LEU A 74 -3.43 7.96 13.12
C LEU A 74 -4.42 8.57 12.12
N PRO A 75 -4.02 9.00 10.89
CA PRO A 75 -4.97 9.58 9.94
C PRO A 75 -6.07 8.61 9.53
N TRP A 76 -5.71 7.35 9.26
CA TRP A 76 -6.70 6.32 8.89
C TRP A 76 -7.62 5.96 10.06
N LEU A 77 -7.08 5.89 11.28
CA LEU A 77 -7.86 5.68 12.49
C LEU A 77 -8.84 6.84 12.76
N ALA A 78 -8.42 8.08 12.51
CA ALA A 78 -9.29 9.25 12.67
C ALA A 78 -10.50 9.21 11.71
N VAL A 79 -10.28 8.76 10.47
CA VAL A 79 -11.38 8.55 9.50
C VAL A 79 -12.36 7.48 10.01
N ASN A 80 -11.86 6.33 10.47
CA ASN A 80 -12.70 5.28 11.04
C ASN A 80 -13.50 5.76 12.25
N MET A 81 -12.86 6.54 13.13
CA MET A 81 -13.50 7.14 14.29
C MET A 81 -14.62 8.11 13.90
N ALA A 82 -14.40 8.94 12.88
CA ALA A 82 -15.43 9.84 12.35
C ALA A 82 -16.64 9.06 11.81
N THR A 83 -16.40 7.99 11.04
CA THR A 83 -17.46 7.10 10.54
C THR A 83 -18.22 6.45 11.69
N LEU A 84 -17.53 6.07 12.78
CA LEU A 84 -18.17 5.53 13.98
C LEU A 84 -19.11 6.56 14.63
N PHE A 85 -18.72 7.83 14.74
CA PHE A 85 -19.60 8.86 15.28
C PHE A 85 -20.86 9.07 14.43
N VAL A 86 -20.73 8.98 13.10
CA VAL A 86 -21.89 9.03 12.20
C VAL A 86 -22.82 7.85 12.47
N ALA A 87 -22.29 6.63 12.60
CA ALA A 87 -23.07 5.44 12.91
C ALA A 87 -23.81 5.58 14.26
N ILE A 88 -23.14 6.08 15.32
CA ILE A 88 -23.75 6.33 16.63
C ILE A 88 -24.91 7.33 16.51
N THR A 89 -24.74 8.38 15.73
CA THR A 89 -25.78 9.38 15.50
C THR A 89 -27.03 8.76 14.86
N VAL A 90 -26.84 7.87 13.88
CA VAL A 90 -27.94 7.13 13.25
C VAL A 90 -28.63 6.21 14.27
N VAL A 91 -27.88 5.46 15.08
CA VAL A 91 -28.45 4.59 16.12
C VAL A 91 -29.33 5.38 17.08
N ASN A 92 -28.85 6.54 17.57
CA ASN A 92 -29.62 7.40 18.46
C ASN A 92 -30.92 7.91 17.79
N ALA A 93 -30.88 8.22 16.49
CA ALA A 93 -32.09 8.65 15.77
C ALA A 93 -33.17 7.57 15.68
N PHE A 94 -32.80 6.29 15.75
CA PHE A 94 -33.71 5.14 15.70
C PHE A 94 -33.94 4.48 17.07
N GLU A 95 -33.43 5.06 18.15
CA GLU A 95 -33.54 4.52 19.51
C GLU A 95 -34.99 4.16 19.88
N SER A 96 -35.96 5.01 19.53
CA SER A 96 -37.38 4.78 19.83
C SER A 96 -37.99 3.59 19.08
N VAL A 97 -37.49 3.25 17.90
CA VAL A 97 -37.94 2.10 17.10
C VAL A 97 -37.32 0.81 17.63
N ILE A 98 -36.04 0.87 18.00
CA ILE A 98 -35.31 -0.25 18.60
C ILE A 98 -35.91 -0.62 19.96
N ALA A 99 -36.22 0.38 20.80
CA ALA A 99 -36.83 0.19 22.10
C ALA A 99 -38.28 -0.35 22.03
N GLY A 100 -39.01 -0.04 20.96
CA GLY A 100 -40.41 -0.46 20.79
C GLY A 100 -40.61 -1.88 20.26
N THR A 101 -39.54 -2.59 19.87
CA THR A 101 -39.59 -3.93 19.26
C THR A 101 -38.99 -5.02 20.16
N VAL A 102 -38.70 -4.70 21.42
CA VAL A 102 -38.33 -5.63 22.50
C VAL A 102 -39.48 -5.74 23.50
#